data_AF-A0A8X6JDY9-F1
#
_entry.id   AF-A0A8X6JDY9-F1
#
_cell.length_a   1.000
_cell.length_b   1.000
_cell.length_c   1.000
_cell.angle_alpha   90.00
_cell.angle_beta   90.00
_cell.angle_gamma   90.00
#
_symmetry.space_group_name_H-M   'P 1'
#
loop_
_entity.id
_entity.type
_entity.pdbx_description
1 polymer ?
#
loop_
_entity_poly.entity_id
_entity_poly.type
_entity_poly.pdbx_seq_one_letter_code
_entity_poly.pdbx_strand_id
1 'polypeptide(L)'
;MDLVGQEISKQDTNYRKSITAEERHSICLSYLITDHSFTSLIFYYRVGLSTIHEIVKETTQALWNALQPCYMAVPSPDEWSKIAQDYNDKWNMPNCIGSIYGKHCRIQRPPNAGSLFYNYKDFHSIVLLAVADACFTMIEVGAYGKENDHSIFIQSEMGKAYNAWQLNVP
;
A
#
# COMPACT_ATOMS: atom_id res chain seq x y z
N MET A 1 8.94 8.80 -16.17
CA MET A 1 9.77 7.60 -16.43
C MET A 1 11.04 7.57 -15.59
N ASP A 2 11.48 8.70 -15.03
CA ASP A 2 12.82 8.80 -14.44
C ASP A 2 13.01 8.04 -13.11
N LEU A 3 11.95 7.89 -12.31
CA LEU A 3 12.03 7.22 -10.99
C LEU A 3 11.98 5.68 -11.07
N VAL A 4 11.19 5.11 -11.97
CA VAL A 4 10.92 3.66 -12.03
C VAL A 4 11.27 3.01 -13.37
N GLY A 5 11.63 3.82 -14.38
CA GLY A 5 11.78 3.34 -15.75
C GLY A 5 12.85 2.28 -15.90
N GLN A 6 13.99 2.41 -15.19
CA GLN A 6 15.05 1.40 -15.21
C GLN A 6 14.60 0.07 -14.61
N GLU A 7 13.91 0.09 -13.46
CA GLU A 7 13.48 -1.13 -12.77
C GLU A 7 12.45 -1.93 -13.56
N ILE A 8 11.55 -1.25 -14.27
CA ILE A 8 10.47 -1.90 -15.02
C ILE A 8 10.85 -2.18 -16.49
N SER A 9 12.02 -1.76 -16.94
CA SER A 9 12.52 -2.03 -18.30
C SER A 9 12.86 -3.51 -18.49
N LYS A 10 12.55 -4.06 -19.67
CA LYS A 10 12.90 -5.43 -20.06
C LYS A 10 13.69 -5.40 -21.36
N GLN A 11 14.55 -6.39 -21.55
CA GLN A 11 15.43 -6.49 -22.72
C GLN A 11 14.70 -7.10 -23.91
N ASP A 12 15.00 -6.58 -25.10
CA ASP A 12 14.63 -7.20 -26.36
C ASP A 12 15.34 -8.54 -26.52
N THR A 13 14.66 -9.48 -27.16
CA THR A 13 15.21 -10.81 -27.47
C THR A 13 15.19 -11.01 -28.98
N ASN A 14 15.95 -12.00 -29.46
CA ASN A 14 15.92 -12.40 -30.88
C ASN A 14 14.54 -12.90 -31.35
N TYR A 15 13.62 -13.23 -30.42
CA TYR A 15 12.28 -13.73 -30.74
C TYR A 15 11.22 -12.63 -30.73
N ARG A 16 11.33 -11.66 -29.81
CA ARG A 16 10.36 -10.57 -29.66
C ARG A 16 10.97 -9.34 -29.01
N LYS A 17 10.42 -8.18 -29.37
CA LYS A 17 10.60 -6.94 -28.62
C LYS A 17 9.91 -7.03 -27.27
N SER A 18 10.50 -6.40 -26.26
CA SER A 18 9.90 -6.26 -24.96
C SER A 18 8.78 -5.22 -24.99
N ILE A 19 7.85 -5.33 -24.04
CA ILE A 19 6.87 -4.27 -23.81
C ILE A 19 7.63 -3.13 -23.15
N THR A 20 7.52 -1.92 -23.71
CA THR A 20 8.33 -0.78 -23.25
C THR A 20 7.99 -0.41 -21.82
N ALA A 21 8.91 0.25 -21.15
CA ALA A 21 8.71 0.64 -19.76
C ALA A 21 7.54 1.66 -19.61
N GLU A 22 7.32 2.52 -20.60
CA GLU A 22 6.17 3.44 -20.69
C GLU A 22 4.84 2.68 -20.81
N GLU A 23 4.79 1.65 -21.65
CA GLU A 23 3.58 0.85 -21.85
C GLU A 23 3.27 0.01 -20.60
N ARG A 24 4.31 -0.59 -19.99
CA ARG A 24 4.19 -1.30 -18.71
C ARG A 24 3.67 -0.39 -17.59
N HIS A 25 4.20 0.83 -17.53
CA HIS A 25 3.72 1.86 -16.59
C HIS A 25 2.26 2.23 -16.84
N SER A 26 1.88 2.45 -18.11
CA SER A 26 0.51 2.80 -18.50
C SER A 26 -0.49 1.69 -18.14
N ILE A 27 -0.14 0.42 -18.41
CA ILE A 27 -0.94 -0.75 -18.01
C ILE A 27 -1.18 -0.77 -16.50
N CYS A 28 -0.12 -0.56 -15.71
CA CYS A 28 -0.22 -0.52 -14.26
C CYS A 28 -1.09 0.65 -13.76
N LEU A 29 -0.90 1.85 -14.30
CA LEU A 29 -1.72 3.00 -13.92
C LEU A 29 -3.19 2.83 -14.29
N SER A 30 -3.50 2.26 -15.46
CA SER A 30 -4.87 1.91 -15.82
C SER A 30 -5.49 0.98 -14.78
N TYR A 31 -4.76 -0.06 -14.34
CA TYR A 31 -5.25 -0.94 -13.27
C TYR A 31 -5.54 -0.18 -11.97
N LEU A 32 -4.63 0.69 -11.53
CA LEU A 32 -4.73 1.39 -10.24
C LEU A 32 -5.78 2.52 -10.23
N ILE A 33 -6.00 3.20 -11.36
CA ILE A 33 -6.81 4.43 -11.41
C ILE A 33 -8.24 4.16 -11.89
N THR A 34 -8.41 3.28 -12.87
CA THR A 34 -9.67 3.21 -13.65
C THR A 34 -10.59 2.05 -13.28
N ASP A 35 -10.28 1.34 -12.18
CA ASP A 35 -11.00 0.13 -11.72
C ASP A 35 -11.14 -0.95 -12.82
N HIS A 36 -10.21 -0.94 -13.80
CA HIS A 36 -10.21 -1.94 -14.86
C HIS A 36 -9.79 -3.30 -14.30
N SER A 37 -10.61 -4.32 -14.57
CA SER A 37 -10.21 -5.71 -14.33
C SER A 37 -9.05 -6.10 -15.24
N PHE A 38 -8.25 -7.10 -14.82
CA PHE A 38 -7.20 -7.67 -15.66
C PHE A 38 -7.71 -8.11 -17.03
N THR A 39 -8.92 -8.68 -17.09
CA THR A 39 -9.59 -9.06 -18.34
C THR A 39 -9.82 -7.87 -19.27
N SER A 40 -10.21 -6.71 -18.71
CA SER A 40 -10.42 -5.49 -19.51
C SER A 40 -9.11 -4.99 -20.11
N LEU A 41 -8.02 -5.03 -19.33
CA LEU A 41 -6.70 -4.58 -19.78
C LEU A 41 -6.15 -5.42 -20.94
N ILE A 42 -6.50 -6.71 -21.03
CA ILE A 42 -6.16 -7.55 -22.20
C ILE A 42 -6.69 -6.92 -23.49
N PHE A 43 -7.94 -6.46 -23.48
CA PHE A 43 -8.57 -5.90 -24.69
C PHE A 43 -7.99 -4.53 -25.04
N TYR A 44 -7.72 -3.69 -24.05
CA TYR A 44 -7.17 -2.35 -24.26
C TYR A 44 -5.73 -2.36 -24.79
N TYR A 45 -4.87 -3.17 -24.18
CA TYR A 45 -3.45 -3.18 -24.47
C TYR A 45 -3.01 -4.33 -25.39
N ARG A 46 -3.90 -5.30 -25.65
CA ARG A 46 -3.61 -6.51 -26.46
C ARG A 46 -2.44 -7.32 -25.92
N VAL A 47 -2.28 -7.33 -24.60
CA VAL A 47 -1.26 -8.10 -23.86
C VAL A 47 -1.91 -9.29 -23.17
N GLY A 48 -1.25 -10.44 -23.17
CA GLY A 48 -1.76 -11.66 -22.52
C GLY A 48 -1.96 -11.50 -21.02
N LEU A 49 -2.96 -12.19 -20.46
CA LEU A 49 -3.36 -12.08 -19.05
C LEU A 49 -2.20 -12.27 -18.07
N SER A 50 -1.40 -13.33 -18.26
CA SER A 50 -0.24 -13.62 -17.39
C SER A 50 0.79 -12.48 -17.42
N THR A 51 1.07 -11.93 -18.60
CA THR A 51 2.00 -10.81 -18.76
C THR A 51 1.47 -9.54 -18.11
N ILE A 52 0.15 -9.26 -18.19
CA ILE A 52 -0.44 -8.12 -17.47
C ILE A 52 -0.30 -8.31 -15.95
N HIS A 53 -0.56 -9.51 -15.43
CA HIS A 53 -0.36 -9.80 -13.99
C HIS A 53 1.08 -9.52 -13.55
N GLU A 54 2.06 -9.99 -14.32
CA GLU A 54 3.48 -9.74 -14.05
C GLU A 54 3.82 -8.25 -14.13
N ILE A 55 3.34 -7.56 -15.17
CA ILE A 55 3.54 -6.11 -15.33
C ILE A 55 3.01 -5.34 -14.14
N VAL A 56 1.75 -5.58 -13.74
CA VAL A 56 1.13 -4.89 -12.61
C VAL A 56 1.93 -5.17 -11.34
N LYS A 57 2.27 -6.44 -11.05
CA LYS A 57 3.03 -6.82 -9.87
C LYS A 57 4.43 -6.17 -9.81
N GLU A 58 5.20 -6.25 -10.90
CA GLU A 58 6.55 -5.70 -10.95
C GLU A 58 6.52 -4.17 -10.87
N THR A 59 5.56 -3.53 -11.55
CA THR A 59 5.46 -2.08 -11.62
C THR A 59 4.94 -1.48 -10.32
N THR A 60 3.98 -2.11 -9.63
CA THR A 60 3.54 -1.63 -8.30
C THR A 60 4.66 -1.75 -7.28
N GLN A 61 5.48 -2.80 -7.34
CA GLN A 61 6.64 -2.94 -6.45
C GLN A 61 7.67 -1.84 -6.71
N ALA A 62 8.00 -1.57 -7.98
CA ALA A 62 8.91 -0.49 -8.35
C ALA A 62 8.39 0.88 -7.89
N LEU A 63 7.09 1.14 -8.08
CA LEU A 63 6.44 2.35 -7.59
C LEU A 63 6.51 2.47 -6.08
N TRP A 64 6.26 1.40 -5.34
CA TRP A 64 6.37 1.39 -3.90
C TRP A 64 7.79 1.72 -3.45
N ASN A 65 8.80 1.04 -4.00
CA ASN A 65 10.20 1.25 -3.63
C ASN A 65 10.68 2.69 -3.91
N ALA A 66 10.24 3.28 -5.03
CA ALA A 66 10.64 4.63 -5.40
C ALA A 66 9.88 5.72 -4.63
N LEU A 67 8.59 5.50 -4.32
CA LEU A 67 7.72 6.55 -3.77
C LEU A 67 7.55 6.49 -2.26
N GLN A 68 7.59 5.30 -1.65
CA GLN A 68 7.42 5.13 -0.20
C GLN A 68 8.40 6.01 0.60
N PRO A 69 9.70 6.10 0.26
CA PRO A 69 10.64 6.96 1.00
C PRO A 69 10.33 8.46 0.88
N CYS A 70 9.59 8.89 -0.13
CA CYS A 70 9.26 10.31 -0.36
C CYS A 70 7.91 10.71 0.24
N TYR A 71 6.93 9.80 0.22
CA TYR A 71 5.54 10.12 0.58
C TYR A 71 5.06 9.43 1.86
N MET A 72 5.81 8.46 2.38
CA MET A 72 5.51 7.73 3.63
C MET A 72 6.79 7.55 4.45
N ALA A 73 7.64 8.59 4.47
CA ALA A 73 8.76 8.65 5.40
C ALA A 73 8.26 8.76 6.84
N VAL A 74 9.03 8.24 7.79
CA VAL A 74 8.74 8.46 9.21
C VAL A 74 8.89 9.97 9.51
N PRO A 75 7.87 10.61 10.10
CA PRO A 75 7.94 12.03 10.40
C PRO A 75 9.08 12.38 11.36
N SER A 76 9.67 13.54 11.14
CA SER A 76 10.59 14.20 12.07
C SER A 76 9.86 14.75 13.30
N PRO A 77 10.58 15.07 14.40
CA PRO A 77 9.98 15.69 15.59
C PRO A 77 9.20 16.99 15.30
N ASP A 78 9.70 17.81 14.36
CA ASP A 78 9.04 19.04 13.95
C ASP A 78 7.74 18.75 13.19
N GLU A 79 7.74 17.73 12.34
CA GLU A 79 6.53 17.26 11.66
C GLU A 79 5.53 16.71 12.67
N TRP A 80 5.93 15.86 13.62
CA TRP A 80 5.04 15.38 14.69
C TRP A 80 4.41 16.51 15.49
N SER A 81 5.21 17.54 15.83
CA SER A 81 4.73 18.72 16.54
C SER A 81 3.67 19.47 15.73
N LYS A 82 3.88 19.58 14.41
CA LYS A 82 2.92 20.19 13.49
C LYS A 82 1.62 19.37 13.43
N ILE A 83 1.72 18.04 13.30
CA ILE A 83 0.54 17.16 13.33
C ILE A 83 -0.26 17.39 14.62
N ALA A 84 0.41 17.40 15.77
CA ALA A 84 -0.24 17.62 17.07
C ALA A 84 -0.93 18.99 17.19
N GLN A 85 -0.32 20.04 16.64
CA GLN A 85 -0.91 21.37 16.57
C GLN A 85 -2.15 21.40 15.66
N ASP A 86 -2.04 20.84 14.45
CA ASP A 86 -3.16 20.73 13.51
C ASP A 86 -4.34 19.99 14.15
N TYR A 87 -4.08 18.93 14.91
CA TYR A 87 -5.12 18.19 15.62
C TYR A 87 -5.78 19.01 16.73
N ASN A 88 -4.97 19.74 17.49
CA ASN A 88 -5.45 20.61 18.55
C ASN A 88 -6.32 21.75 17.99
N ASP A 89 -5.90 22.38 16.90
CA ASP A 89 -6.59 23.51 16.29
C ASP A 89 -7.93 23.10 15.66
N LYS A 90 -7.97 21.93 15.00
CA LYS A 90 -9.17 21.45 14.29
C LYS A 90 -10.16 20.71 15.19
N TRP A 91 -9.67 19.93 16.15
CA TRP A 91 -10.50 19.01 16.94
C TRP A 91 -10.33 19.15 18.45
N ASN A 92 -9.54 20.11 18.93
CA ASN A 92 -9.27 20.30 20.36
C ASN A 92 -8.71 19.03 21.03
N MET A 93 -7.86 18.30 20.29
CA MET A 93 -7.16 17.11 20.77
C MET A 93 -5.66 17.41 20.95
N PRO A 94 -5.25 17.92 22.12
CA PRO A 94 -3.84 18.24 22.36
C PRO A 94 -2.97 16.99 22.29
N ASN A 95 -1.77 17.12 21.75
CA ASN A 95 -0.77 16.05 21.61
C ASN A 95 -1.21 14.85 20.76
N CYS A 96 -2.27 14.96 19.97
CA CYS A 96 -2.72 13.90 19.08
C CYS A 96 -1.86 13.88 17.80
N ILE A 97 -1.06 12.83 17.62
CA ILE A 97 -0.14 12.71 16.48
C ILE A 97 -0.70 11.87 15.31
N GLY A 98 -2.00 11.56 15.34
CA GLY A 98 -2.66 10.83 14.26
C GLY A 98 -3.81 9.96 14.73
N SER A 99 -4.65 9.57 13.77
CA SER A 99 -5.77 8.66 13.99
C SER A 99 -5.48 7.29 13.37
N ILE A 100 -5.69 6.23 14.15
CA ILE A 100 -5.44 4.85 13.73
C ILE A 100 -6.75 4.21 13.29
N TYR A 101 -6.76 3.57 12.12
CA TYR A 101 -7.93 2.82 11.66
C TYR A 101 -7.57 1.68 10.70
N GLY A 102 -8.23 0.53 10.86
CA GLY A 102 -8.09 -0.65 10.01
C GLY A 102 -9.14 -0.73 8.90
N LYS A 103 -8.69 -0.96 7.67
CA LYS A 103 -9.52 -1.26 6.50
C LYS A 103 -9.40 -2.72 6.11
N HIS A 104 -10.54 -3.42 6.04
CA HIS A 104 -10.61 -4.76 5.45
C HIS A 104 -10.58 -4.68 3.92
N CYS A 105 -9.49 -5.15 3.32
CA CYS A 105 -9.32 -5.32 1.88
C CYS A 105 -9.76 -6.74 1.51
N ARG A 106 -10.86 -6.86 0.74
CA ARG A 106 -11.43 -8.15 0.35
C ARG A 106 -10.44 -8.93 -0.51
N ILE A 107 -10.30 -10.22 -0.22
CA ILE A 107 -9.48 -11.16 -0.98
C ILE A 107 -10.30 -12.40 -1.34
N GLN A 108 -9.82 -13.15 -2.33
CA GLN A 108 -10.24 -14.54 -2.48
C GLN A 108 -9.67 -15.37 -1.33
N ARG A 109 -10.48 -16.28 -0.78
CA ARG A 109 -10.04 -17.19 0.30
C ARG A 109 -8.76 -17.93 -0.13
N PRO A 110 -7.64 -17.77 0.60
CA PRO A 110 -6.45 -18.53 0.30
C PRO A 110 -6.68 -20.04 0.56
N PRO A 111 -6.06 -20.94 -0.23
CA PRO A 111 -6.19 -22.38 -0.01
C PRO A 111 -5.79 -22.76 1.42
N ASN A 112 -6.55 -23.67 2.04
CA ASN A 112 -6.27 -24.19 3.38
C ASN A 112 -6.22 -23.16 4.53
N ALA A 113 -6.69 -21.92 4.33
CA ALA A 113 -6.58 -20.86 5.33
C ALA A 113 -7.65 -20.86 6.44
N GLY A 114 -8.56 -21.85 6.44
CA GLY A 114 -9.66 -21.91 7.41
C GLY A 114 -10.46 -20.61 7.48
N SER A 115 -10.67 -20.11 8.70
CA SER A 115 -11.32 -18.83 9.01
C SER A 115 -10.35 -17.67 9.29
N LEU A 116 -9.03 -17.85 9.10
CA LEU A 116 -8.03 -16.83 9.44
C LEU A 116 -8.34 -15.47 8.78
N PHE A 117 -8.64 -15.49 7.49
CA PHE A 117 -8.96 -14.27 6.76
C PHE A 117 -10.44 -13.89 6.85
N TYR A 118 -11.30 -14.71 7.45
CA TYR A 118 -12.74 -14.45 7.50
C TYR A 118 -13.05 -13.40 8.57
N ASN A 119 -13.70 -12.31 8.18
CA ASN A 119 -14.00 -11.19 9.07
C ASN A 119 -15.48 -11.18 9.50
N TYR A 120 -15.82 -10.27 10.42
CA TYR A 120 -17.17 -10.10 10.98
C TYR A 120 -18.20 -9.55 9.97
N LYS A 121 -17.78 -9.16 8.76
CA LYS A 121 -18.65 -8.68 7.67
C LYS A 121 -18.94 -9.78 6.64
N ASP A 122 -18.70 -11.03 7.01
CA ASP A 122 -18.95 -12.22 6.18
C ASP A 122 -18.16 -12.27 4.87
N PHE A 123 -16.88 -11.89 4.90
CA PHE A 123 -15.97 -12.13 3.78
C PHE A 123 -14.51 -12.35 4.20
N HIS A 124 -13.70 -12.89 3.28
CA HIS A 124 -12.26 -13.03 3.48
C HIS A 124 -11.53 -11.73 3.15
N SER A 125 -10.67 -11.25 4.05
CA SER A 125 -9.90 -10.03 3.89
C SER A 125 -8.50 -10.11 4.48
N ILE A 126 -7.59 -9.31 3.95
CA ILE A 126 -6.43 -8.80 4.68
C ILE A 126 -6.77 -7.43 5.26
N VAL A 127 -6.13 -7.05 6.37
CA VAL A 127 -6.29 -5.72 6.97
C VAL A 127 -5.14 -4.82 6.55
N LEU A 128 -5.48 -3.61 6.13
CA LEU A 128 -4.59 -2.45 6.04
C LEU A 128 -4.86 -1.58 7.25
N LEU A 129 -3.90 -1.48 8.16
CA LEU A 129 -3.95 -0.58 9.30
C LEU A 129 -3.19 0.69 8.94
N ALA A 130 -3.78 1.86 9.16
CA ALA A 130 -3.13 3.12 8.85
C ALA A 130 -3.22 4.10 10.01
N VAL A 131 -2.16 4.89 10.19
CA VAL A 131 -2.15 6.11 10.99
C VAL A 131 -2.22 7.28 10.02
N ALA A 132 -3.15 8.20 10.22
CA ALA A 132 -3.37 9.32 9.32
C ALA A 132 -3.43 10.67 10.05
N ASP A 133 -2.88 11.70 9.41
CA ASP A 133 -3.07 13.13 9.69
C ASP A 133 -3.38 13.87 8.37
N ALA A 134 -4.65 13.89 7.97
CA ALA A 134 -5.15 14.28 6.64
C ALA A 134 -4.63 13.45 5.44
N CYS A 135 -3.42 12.89 5.53
CA CYS A 135 -2.82 11.90 4.64
C CYS A 135 -2.32 10.71 5.48
N PHE A 136 -1.99 9.58 4.84
CA PHE A 136 -1.42 8.43 5.56
C PHE A 136 0.02 8.71 5.97
N THR A 137 0.28 8.67 7.27
CA THR A 137 1.60 8.89 7.87
C THR A 137 2.38 7.58 7.98
N MET A 138 1.69 6.52 8.40
CA MET A 138 2.24 5.17 8.53
C MET A 138 1.17 4.15 8.14
N ILE A 139 1.58 3.05 7.52
CA ILE A 139 0.68 1.93 7.21
C ILE A 139 1.33 0.60 7.56
N GLU A 140 0.50 -0.37 7.88
CA GLU A 140 0.84 -1.79 8.03
C GLU A 140 -0.17 -2.61 7.23
N VAL A 141 0.31 -3.54 6.40
CA VAL A 141 -0.55 -4.30 5.47
C VAL A 141 -0.29 -5.78 5.60
N GLY A 142 -1.36 -6.58 5.69
CA GLY A 142 -1.28 -8.03 5.56
C GLY A 142 -1.78 -8.82 6.75
N ALA A 143 -2.24 -8.15 7.81
CA ALA A 143 -2.83 -8.81 8.95
C ALA A 143 -4.12 -9.57 8.58
N TYR A 144 -4.44 -10.59 9.38
CA TYR A 144 -5.57 -11.47 9.12
C TYR A 144 -6.91 -10.76 9.31
N GLY A 145 -7.89 -11.04 8.45
CA GLY A 145 -9.22 -10.44 8.51
C GLY A 145 -10.01 -10.69 9.80
N LYS A 146 -9.66 -11.71 10.58
CA LYS A 146 -10.27 -11.96 11.89
C LYS A 146 -9.75 -11.04 13.00
N GLU A 147 -8.60 -10.38 12.78
CA GLU A 147 -7.92 -9.59 13.81
C GLU A 147 -8.50 -8.19 13.92
N ASN A 148 -8.39 -7.60 15.10
CA ASN A 148 -8.81 -6.23 15.37
C ASN A 148 -7.62 -5.26 15.29
N ASP A 149 -7.93 -3.98 15.10
CA ASP A 149 -6.93 -2.93 14.92
C ASP A 149 -5.92 -2.85 16.07
N HIS A 150 -6.36 -3.09 17.30
CA HIS A 150 -5.51 -3.04 18.49
C HIS A 150 -4.44 -4.14 18.49
N SER A 151 -4.83 -5.39 18.23
CA SER A 151 -3.90 -6.51 18.15
C SER A 151 -2.92 -6.35 16.99
N ILE A 152 -3.39 -5.85 15.85
CA ILE A 152 -2.55 -5.58 14.68
C ILE A 152 -1.53 -4.50 15.03
N PHE A 153 -1.94 -3.39 15.65
CA PHE A 153 -1.03 -2.33 16.05
C PHE A 153 0.09 -2.85 16.95
N ILE A 154 -0.23 -3.61 18.01
CA ILE A 154 0.77 -4.13 18.94
C ILE A 154 1.81 -5.03 18.25
N GLN A 155 1.38 -5.82 17.26
CA GLN A 155 2.24 -6.79 16.56
C GLN A 155 2.98 -6.19 15.36
N SER A 156 2.48 -5.07 14.82
CA SER A 156 3.05 -4.34 13.68
C SER A 156 4.43 -3.77 13.97
N GLU A 157 5.20 -3.52 12.92
CA GLU A 157 6.51 -2.84 13.07
C GLU A 157 6.32 -1.40 13.54
N MET A 158 5.26 -0.72 13.11
CA MET A 158 4.96 0.64 13.58
C MET A 158 4.65 0.70 15.08
N GLY A 159 3.89 -0.26 15.63
CA GLY A 159 3.59 -0.29 17.06
C GLY A 159 4.80 -0.69 17.91
N LYS A 160 5.65 -1.58 17.41
CA LYS A 160 6.94 -1.90 18.05
C LYS A 160 7.86 -0.68 18.07
N ALA A 161 7.99 0.04 16.96
CA ALA A 161 8.79 1.26 16.86
C ALA A 161 8.29 2.36 17.79
N TYR A 162 6.97 2.53 17.89
CA TYR A 162 6.34 3.46 18.84
C TYR A 162 6.71 3.13 20.29
N ASN A 163 6.52 1.87 20.70
CA ASN A 163 6.82 1.43 22.07
C ASN A 163 8.32 1.47 22.41
N ALA A 164 9.19 1.33 21.40
CA ALA A 164 10.64 1.38 21.54
C ALA A 164 11.22 2.81 21.47
N TRP A 165 10.37 3.85 21.40
CA TRP A 165 10.79 5.26 21.24
C TRP A 165 11.64 5.51 19.98
N GLN A 166 11.41 4.74 18.91
CA GLN A 166 12.17 4.83 17.66
C GLN A 166 11.56 5.80 16.64
N LEU A 167 10.34 6.30 16.90
CA LEU A 167 9.63 7.23 16.02
C LEU A 167 9.97 8.72 16.26
N ASN A 168 10.85 9.01 17.24
CA ASN A 168 11.25 10.38 17.60
C ASN A 168 10.07 11.33 17.84
N VAL A 169 9.01 10.83 18.46
CA VAL A 169 7.88 11.66 18.91
C VAL A 169 8.38 12.54 20.08
N PRO A 170 8.17 13.87 20.03
CA PRO A 170 8.64 14.81 21.05
C PRO A 170 7.93 14.69 22.40
#